data_AF-A0A6I7P2Z6-F1
#
_entry.id   AF-A0A6I7P2Z6-F1
#
_cell.length_a   1.000
_cell.length_b   1.000
_cell.length_c   1.000
_cell.angle_alpha   90.00
_cell.angle_beta   90.00
_cell.angle_gamma   90.00
#
_symmetry.space_group_name_H-M   'P 1'
#
loop_
_entity.id
_entity.type
_entity.pdbx_description
1 polymer ?
#
loop_
_entity_poly.entity_id
_entity_poly.type
_entity_poly.pdbx_seq_one_letter_code
_entity_poly.pdbx_strand_id
1 'polypeptide(L)'
;MLRCSSCRTYLCSRCTYRTCGQQAGPPWRSGNSRSAGGWVDRVFYVLRPRLLFDSRCLTTYTETVTDARLISREGSNIVVQQEVAEKKRRVRTVLGEHSLDAIYLKTQSNFCWLTGGGLNVVGITMETGVAGLLLTPEREYLICSNIEVPRMRDEERLEEQGYQIHAFPWYDDQEASLVRELAGGNAIGADYPLAGTVNVSATVNPLRYSLTEWEVERYREVGRLTAAAIEDAAATIRPGDRECMIVGRLAERLWAERLDYITTFCAADERIADYRHPIATDRKIEKRAMLCVNARKWGLIISLTRFVQFEPVSAELRRRYDANVRIDCGMMANTVPGKPAVEAFRRGLQLYAETGFPDEYRLHHQGGSIGYVGRDYKVNQNTTEVVQENQGFAWNPSITGSKSEDTILATTGGPLMLSPPVTFPTMKIEVDGCAFVRPDILIM
;
A
#
# COMPACT_ATOMS: atom_id res chain seq x y z
N MET A 1 -41.07 48.48 14.03
CA MET A 1 -40.06 49.56 13.92
C MET A 1 -39.48 49.81 15.31
N LEU A 2 -38.17 50.12 15.34
CA LEU A 2 -37.35 50.60 16.46
C LEU A 2 -36.83 49.58 17.50
N ARG A 3 -35.49 49.49 17.49
CA ARG A 3 -34.55 48.94 18.48
C ARG A 3 -34.44 49.85 19.71
N CYS A 4 -34.02 49.30 20.86
CA CYS A 4 -32.79 49.68 21.60
C CYS A 4 -32.60 48.76 22.83
N SER A 5 -31.43 48.10 22.97
CA SER A 5 -30.38 48.32 24.02
C SER A 5 -30.78 47.84 25.43
N SER A 6 -30.04 47.03 26.20
CA SER A 6 -28.62 47.04 26.56
C SER A 6 -28.34 45.77 27.43
N CYS A 7 -27.27 45.01 27.16
CA CYS A 7 -25.99 44.96 27.89
C CYS A 7 -25.97 44.16 29.22
N ARG A 8 -25.30 42.99 29.22
CA ARG A 8 -24.43 42.51 30.31
C ARG A 8 -23.21 41.81 29.72
N THR A 9 -22.07 42.48 29.82
CA THR A 9 -20.70 42.01 29.60
C THR A 9 -20.17 41.31 30.84
N TYR A 10 -19.22 40.37 30.70
CA TYR A 10 -17.99 40.13 31.50
C TYR A 10 -17.34 38.84 30.94
N LEU A 11 -16.03 38.64 30.73
CA LEU A 11 -14.84 39.47 30.56
C LEU A 11 -13.72 38.45 30.25
N CYS A 12 -12.87 38.67 29.24
CA CYS A 12 -11.54 38.07 29.22
C CYS A 12 -10.56 39.02 28.52
N SER A 13 -9.71 39.61 29.34
CA SER A 13 -8.54 40.44 29.08
C SER A 13 -7.32 39.52 28.98
N ARG A 14 -6.30 39.60 28.12
CA ARG A 14 -5.36 40.65 27.64
C ARG A 14 -4.52 39.92 26.55
N CYS A 15 -4.09 40.52 25.45
CA CYS A 15 -2.94 41.44 25.40
C CYS A 15 -2.96 42.27 24.10
N THR A 16 -2.92 43.59 24.27
CA THR A 16 -2.59 44.65 23.30
C THR A 16 -1.06 44.90 23.33
N TYR A 17 -0.38 45.38 22.29
CA TYR A 17 -0.31 46.78 21.77
C TYR A 17 0.44 46.74 20.40
N ARG A 18 -0.11 47.26 19.29
CA ARG A 18 -0.19 48.67 18.78
C ARG A 18 1.04 49.12 17.95
N THR A 19 0.85 49.33 16.63
CA THR A 19 0.84 50.62 15.86
C THR A 19 2.23 51.20 15.55
N CYS A 20 2.56 51.88 14.44
CA CYS A 20 1.84 52.65 13.41
C CYS A 20 2.82 52.87 12.23
N GLY A 21 2.42 52.86 10.96
CA GLY A 21 2.27 54.09 10.13
C GLY A 21 2.82 53.81 8.70
N GLN A 22 1.99 53.89 7.64
CA GLN A 22 1.95 54.97 6.61
C GLN A 22 3.33 55.25 5.96
N GLN A 23 3.56 55.23 4.63
CA GLN A 23 2.79 55.73 3.49
C GLN A 23 3.39 55.22 2.16
N ALA A 24 2.63 55.34 1.06
CA ALA A 24 2.90 54.85 -0.30
C ALA A 24 3.72 55.79 -1.20
N GLY A 25 4.34 55.24 -2.27
CA GLY A 25 4.68 55.99 -3.51
C GLY A 25 5.93 55.51 -4.29
N PRO A 26 5.83 55.08 -5.58
CA PRO A 26 6.93 54.67 -6.50
C PRO A 26 7.26 55.83 -7.50
N PRO A 27 7.87 55.71 -8.74
CA PRO A 27 8.41 54.57 -9.54
C PRO A 27 9.68 54.88 -10.45
N TRP A 28 10.08 53.91 -11.31
CA TRP A 28 10.85 53.96 -12.59
C TRP A 28 12.38 54.30 -12.68
N ARG A 29 13.14 53.40 -13.34
CA ARG A 29 13.98 53.61 -14.57
C ARG A 29 14.87 52.36 -14.85
N SER A 30 14.64 51.63 -15.95
CA SER A 30 15.33 51.65 -17.25
C SER A 30 16.79 51.14 -17.28
N GLY A 31 17.06 50.07 -18.04
CA GLY A 31 18.43 49.65 -18.39
C GLY A 31 18.47 48.40 -19.26
N ASN A 32 18.75 48.59 -20.56
CA ASN A 32 18.86 47.60 -21.63
C ASN A 32 20.34 47.16 -21.80
N SER A 33 20.62 45.89 -22.11
CA SER A 33 21.76 45.39 -22.95
C SER A 33 21.97 43.88 -22.68
N ARG A 34 21.65 43.00 -23.63
CA ARG A 34 22.46 42.46 -24.74
C ARG A 34 23.54 41.43 -24.34
N SER A 35 23.35 40.26 -24.96
CA SER A 35 24.30 39.37 -25.64
C SER A 35 25.07 38.27 -24.90
N ALA A 36 24.91 37.06 -25.48
CA ALA A 36 25.86 35.95 -25.66
C ALA A 36 26.42 35.30 -24.38
N GLY A 37 26.30 34.00 -24.14
CA GLY A 37 26.57 32.88 -25.06
C GLY A 37 27.72 32.09 -24.45
N GLY A 38 27.59 30.78 -24.29
CA GLY A 38 28.71 29.91 -23.87
C GLY A 38 28.30 28.78 -22.93
N TRP A 39 27.83 27.68 -23.51
CA TRP A 39 27.85 26.37 -22.87
C TRP A 39 29.28 25.85 -22.86
N VAL A 40 29.76 25.37 -21.71
CA VAL A 40 31.01 24.60 -21.62
C VAL A 40 30.71 23.34 -20.81
N ASP A 41 30.56 22.23 -21.52
CA ASP A 41 30.56 20.88 -20.98
C ASP A 41 31.96 20.55 -20.44
N ARG A 42 32.04 20.06 -19.20
CA ARG A 42 33.24 19.41 -18.66
C ARG A 42 32.99 17.92 -18.52
N VAL A 43 33.57 17.15 -19.42
CA VAL A 43 33.72 15.70 -19.32
C VAL A 43 34.93 15.40 -18.44
N PHE A 44 34.74 14.66 -17.34
CA PHE A 44 35.83 14.07 -16.55
C PHE A 44 36.05 12.62 -17.00
N TYR A 45 37.27 12.31 -17.44
CA TYR A 45 37.77 10.94 -17.58
C TYR A 45 38.35 10.47 -16.24
N VAL A 46 37.96 9.29 -15.77
CA VAL A 46 38.64 8.58 -14.68
C VAL A 46 39.20 7.26 -15.21
N LEU A 47 40.53 7.15 -15.20
CA LEU A 47 41.29 5.93 -15.45
C LEU A 47 41.16 4.97 -14.26
N ARG A 48 40.94 3.68 -14.51
CA ARG A 48 41.08 2.59 -13.51
C ARG A 48 42.24 1.66 -13.90
N PRO A 49 43.08 1.20 -12.95
CA PRO A 49 44.01 0.11 -13.19
C PRO A 49 43.35 -1.26 -12.99
N ARG A 50 43.81 -2.24 -13.78
CA ARG A 50 43.43 -3.66 -13.78
C ARG A 50 43.91 -4.38 -12.52
N LEU A 51 43.02 -5.13 -11.87
CA LEU A 51 43.36 -6.29 -11.05
C LEU A 51 42.40 -7.45 -11.42
N LEU A 52 42.98 -8.61 -11.70
CA LEU A 52 42.32 -9.86 -12.06
C LEU A 52 41.80 -10.55 -10.80
N PHE A 53 40.51 -10.90 -10.75
CA PHE A 53 39.98 -11.91 -9.81
C PHE A 53 38.83 -12.71 -10.44
N ASP A 54 38.81 -13.99 -10.05
CA ASP A 54 38.12 -15.15 -10.60
C ASP A 54 36.58 -15.08 -10.49
N SER A 55 35.89 -15.54 -11.54
CA SER A 55 34.45 -15.41 -11.75
C SER A 55 33.71 -16.69 -11.39
N ARG A 56 32.96 -16.68 -10.28
CA ARG A 56 31.78 -17.52 -10.03
C ARG A 56 30.99 -16.92 -8.85
N CYS A 57 29.73 -16.53 -9.12
CA CYS A 57 28.77 -15.92 -8.19
C CYS A 57 29.04 -14.47 -7.73
N LEU A 58 28.97 -13.51 -8.65
CA LEU A 58 28.68 -12.11 -8.34
C LEU A 58 27.75 -11.56 -9.42
N THR A 59 26.44 -11.56 -9.16
CA THR A 59 25.46 -10.87 -10.00
C THR A 59 25.53 -9.37 -9.65
N THR A 60 26.39 -8.62 -10.34
CA THR A 60 26.31 -7.16 -10.30
C THR A 60 25.10 -6.73 -11.12
N TYR A 61 24.00 -6.42 -10.44
CA TYR A 61 22.90 -5.65 -11.01
C TYR A 61 23.43 -4.26 -11.36
N THR A 62 23.72 -4.02 -12.63
CA THR A 62 23.78 -2.66 -13.16
C THR A 62 22.34 -2.22 -13.40
N GLU A 63 21.77 -1.50 -12.45
CA GLU A 63 20.50 -0.80 -12.63
C GLU A 63 20.67 0.20 -13.78
N THR A 64 20.00 -0.04 -14.91
CA THR A 64 19.43 1.06 -15.66
C THR A 64 18.22 1.54 -14.85
N VAL A 65 18.47 2.41 -13.87
CA VAL A 65 17.42 3.25 -13.31
C VAL A 65 16.98 4.16 -14.46
N THR A 66 15.93 3.77 -15.17
CA THR A 66 15.13 4.77 -15.86
C THR A 66 14.63 5.69 -14.76
N ASP A 67 15.17 6.90 -14.74
CA ASP A 67 14.80 7.94 -13.78
C ASP A 67 13.29 8.15 -13.86
N ALA A 68 12.55 7.59 -12.90
CA ALA A 68 11.09 7.68 -12.81
C ALA A 68 10.60 9.14 -12.66
N ARG A 69 11.52 10.10 -12.59
CA ARG A 69 11.25 11.54 -12.54
C ARG A 69 11.01 12.18 -13.91
N LEU A 70 11.08 11.42 -15.01
CA LEU A 70 10.90 11.94 -16.38
C LEU A 70 9.88 11.18 -17.24
N ILE A 71 8.87 10.54 -16.64
CA ILE A 71 7.69 10.14 -17.41
C ILE A 71 6.82 11.39 -17.57
N SER A 72 6.69 11.90 -18.80
CA SER A 72 5.76 12.98 -19.10
C SER A 72 4.33 12.57 -18.72
N ARG A 73 3.45 13.53 -18.40
CA ARG A 73 2.03 13.22 -18.12
C ARG A 73 1.38 12.38 -19.23
N GLU A 74 1.80 12.58 -20.48
CA GLU A 74 1.36 11.79 -21.63
C GLU A 74 1.89 10.34 -21.61
N GLY A 75 3.17 10.13 -21.28
CA GLY A 75 3.74 8.78 -21.16
C GLY A 75 3.10 7.98 -20.02
N SER A 76 2.80 8.65 -18.91
CA SER A 76 2.08 8.06 -17.77
C SER A 76 0.66 7.64 -18.14
N ASN A 77 -0.01 8.42 -19.00
CA ASN A 77 -1.37 8.14 -19.44
C ASN A 77 -1.44 6.94 -20.40
N ILE A 78 -0.49 6.82 -21.33
CA ILE A 78 -0.40 5.67 -22.27
C ILE A 78 -0.20 4.35 -21.51
N VAL A 79 0.66 4.38 -20.50
CA VAL A 79 0.95 3.24 -19.61
C VAL A 79 -0.32 2.75 -18.90
N VAL A 80 -1.06 3.66 -18.27
CA VAL A 80 -2.31 3.32 -17.56
C VAL A 80 -3.35 2.74 -18.53
N GLN A 81 -3.44 3.26 -19.76
CA GLN A 81 -4.35 2.73 -20.76
C GLN A 81 -4.03 1.27 -21.16
N GLN A 82 -2.75 0.91 -21.31
CA GLN A 82 -2.34 -0.45 -21.63
C GLN A 82 -2.65 -1.42 -20.48
N GLU A 83 -2.36 -1.02 -19.25
CA GLU A 83 -2.68 -1.78 -18.05
C GLU A 83 -4.19 -2.05 -17.93
N VAL A 84 -5.02 -1.01 -18.07
CA VAL A 84 -6.48 -1.12 -17.98
C VAL A 84 -7.01 -2.02 -19.09
N ALA A 85 -6.49 -1.90 -20.32
CA ALA A 85 -6.89 -2.75 -21.44
C ALA A 85 -6.61 -4.25 -21.17
N GLU A 86 -5.44 -4.57 -20.63
CA GLU A 86 -5.09 -5.94 -20.25
C GLU A 86 -6.03 -6.49 -19.16
N LYS A 87 -6.34 -5.70 -18.13
CA LYS A 87 -7.25 -6.11 -17.06
C LYS A 87 -8.67 -6.32 -17.56
N LYS A 88 -9.18 -5.43 -18.42
CA LYS A 88 -10.47 -5.61 -19.10
C LYS A 88 -10.51 -6.91 -19.92
N ARG A 89 -9.41 -7.25 -20.62
CA ARG A 89 -9.28 -8.52 -21.36
C ARG A 89 -9.35 -9.74 -20.43
N ARG A 90 -8.71 -9.70 -19.26
CA ARG A 90 -8.79 -10.77 -18.24
C ARG A 90 -10.24 -10.97 -17.77
N VAL A 91 -10.95 -9.88 -17.46
CA VAL A 91 -12.37 -9.95 -17.05
C VAL A 91 -13.25 -10.51 -18.17
N ARG A 92 -13.05 -10.09 -19.42
CA ARG A 92 -13.78 -10.64 -20.58
C ARG A 92 -13.50 -12.11 -20.84
N THR A 93 -12.32 -12.60 -20.50
CA THR A 93 -12.01 -14.04 -20.58
C THR A 93 -12.91 -14.82 -19.62
N VAL A 94 -13.04 -14.33 -18.38
CA VAL A 94 -13.95 -14.92 -17.38
C VAL A 94 -15.42 -14.84 -17.80
N LEU A 95 -15.85 -13.77 -18.46
CA LEU A 95 -17.21 -13.69 -19.04
C LEU A 95 -17.48 -14.87 -19.97
N GLY A 96 -16.58 -15.12 -20.92
CA GLY A 96 -16.72 -16.21 -21.88
C GLY A 96 -16.67 -17.60 -21.24
N GLU A 97 -15.71 -17.85 -20.35
CA GLU A 97 -15.54 -19.14 -19.68
C GLU A 97 -16.73 -19.54 -18.80
N HIS A 98 -17.38 -18.54 -18.17
CA HIS A 98 -18.52 -18.76 -17.29
C HIS A 98 -19.88 -18.51 -17.96
N SER A 99 -19.90 -18.25 -19.27
CA SER A 99 -21.13 -17.95 -20.03
C SER A 99 -21.98 -16.84 -19.38
N LEU A 100 -21.32 -15.77 -18.93
CA LEU A 100 -21.95 -14.61 -18.33
C LEU A 100 -22.19 -13.52 -19.39
N ASP A 101 -23.34 -12.86 -19.31
CA ASP A 101 -23.68 -11.71 -20.15
C ASP A 101 -22.94 -10.44 -19.71
N ALA A 102 -22.69 -10.30 -18.39
CA ALA A 102 -21.94 -9.18 -17.84
C ALA A 102 -21.33 -9.49 -16.46
N ILE A 103 -20.30 -8.73 -16.08
CA ILE A 103 -19.71 -8.72 -14.74
C ILE A 103 -19.76 -7.30 -14.20
N TYR A 104 -20.34 -7.14 -13.00
CA TYR A 104 -20.45 -5.89 -12.27
C TYR A 104 -19.49 -5.86 -11.08
N LEU A 105 -18.55 -4.92 -11.08
CA LEU A 105 -17.52 -4.78 -10.05
C LEU A 105 -17.70 -3.46 -9.30
N LYS A 106 -18.03 -3.54 -8.00
CA LYS A 106 -18.29 -2.38 -7.15
C LYS A 106 -17.43 -2.37 -5.88
N THR A 107 -16.78 -3.49 -5.53
CA THR A 107 -15.84 -3.47 -4.41
C THR A 107 -14.68 -2.53 -4.72
N GLN A 108 -14.17 -1.86 -3.69
CA GLN A 108 -13.07 -0.90 -3.84
C GLN A 108 -11.83 -1.57 -4.44
N SER A 109 -11.54 -2.81 -4.04
CA SER A 109 -10.38 -3.56 -4.51
C SER A 109 -10.43 -3.82 -6.02
N ASN A 110 -11.57 -4.31 -6.52
CA ASN A 110 -11.72 -4.64 -7.95
C ASN A 110 -11.91 -3.39 -8.80
N PHE A 111 -12.62 -2.37 -8.31
CA PHE A 111 -12.73 -1.09 -9.00
C PHE A 111 -11.36 -0.45 -9.18
N CYS A 112 -10.58 -0.36 -8.10
CA CYS A 112 -9.26 0.26 -8.12
C CYS A 112 -8.27 -0.54 -8.96
N TRP A 113 -8.33 -1.88 -8.89
CA TRP A 113 -7.56 -2.74 -9.78
C TRP A 113 -7.91 -2.48 -11.25
N LEU A 114 -9.18 -2.58 -11.63
CA LEU A 114 -9.58 -2.51 -13.03
C LEU A 114 -9.36 -1.13 -13.68
N THR A 115 -9.36 -0.06 -12.88
CA THR A 115 -9.18 1.33 -13.35
C THR A 115 -7.74 1.85 -13.22
N GLY A 116 -6.80 1.00 -12.78
CA GLY A 116 -5.40 1.39 -12.62
C GLY A 116 -5.12 2.33 -11.44
N GLY A 117 -5.97 2.30 -10.40
CA GLY A 117 -5.79 3.10 -9.19
C GLY A 117 -6.96 4.03 -8.83
N GLY A 118 -8.05 4.02 -9.62
CA GLY A 118 -9.20 4.90 -9.41
C GLY A 118 -9.96 4.63 -8.11
N LEU A 119 -10.69 5.63 -7.62
CA LEU A 119 -11.38 5.61 -6.33
C LEU A 119 -12.90 5.70 -6.50
N ASN A 120 -13.61 4.66 -6.08
CA ASN A 120 -15.07 4.66 -6.06
C ASN A 120 -15.69 4.84 -4.67
N VAL A 121 -14.95 5.27 -3.65
CA VAL A 121 -15.43 5.32 -2.26
C VAL A 121 -15.63 6.74 -1.75
N VAL A 122 -16.54 6.90 -0.77
CA VAL A 122 -16.66 8.11 0.07
C VAL A 122 -15.99 7.86 1.43
N GLY A 123 -16.23 6.70 2.04
CA GLY A 123 -15.58 6.29 3.29
C GLY A 123 -14.45 5.31 3.03
N ILE A 124 -13.24 5.62 3.53
CA ILE A 124 -12.05 4.77 3.34
C ILE A 124 -12.14 3.39 4.03
N THR A 125 -13.08 3.23 4.97
CA THR A 125 -13.34 1.99 5.72
C THR A 125 -14.39 1.10 5.03
N MET A 126 -15.01 1.55 3.94
CA MET A 126 -16.04 0.79 3.24
C MET A 126 -15.39 -0.16 2.24
N GLU A 127 -15.89 -1.39 2.18
CA GLU A 127 -15.44 -2.39 1.20
C GLU A 127 -16.03 -2.14 -0.19
N THR A 128 -17.27 -1.68 -0.24
CA THR A 128 -18.00 -1.37 -1.48
C THR A 128 -18.05 0.13 -1.71
N GLY A 129 -17.85 0.55 -2.96
CA GLY A 129 -17.93 1.96 -3.35
C GLY A 129 -19.34 2.46 -3.65
N VAL A 130 -19.42 3.73 -4.06
CA VAL A 130 -20.62 4.44 -4.52
C VAL A 130 -20.79 4.40 -6.04
N ALA A 131 -19.80 3.88 -6.77
CA ALA A 131 -19.82 3.65 -8.21
C ALA A 131 -19.33 2.24 -8.52
N GLY A 132 -19.93 1.59 -9.51
CA GLY A 132 -19.51 0.26 -10.00
C GLY A 132 -19.26 0.25 -11.51
N LEU A 133 -18.49 -0.74 -11.95
CA LEU A 133 -18.08 -0.94 -13.34
C LEU A 133 -18.80 -2.17 -13.88
N LEU A 134 -19.58 -2.02 -14.94
CA LEU A 134 -20.23 -3.11 -15.64
C LEU A 134 -19.49 -3.38 -16.96
N LEU A 135 -19.00 -4.60 -17.12
CA LEU A 135 -18.33 -5.03 -18.34
C LEU A 135 -19.20 -6.06 -19.04
N THR A 136 -19.52 -5.80 -20.31
CA THR A 136 -20.11 -6.75 -21.25
C THR A 136 -19.03 -7.21 -22.24
N PRO A 137 -19.31 -8.17 -23.13
CA PRO A 137 -18.34 -8.59 -24.14
C PRO A 137 -17.87 -7.41 -25.02
N GLU A 138 -18.75 -6.45 -25.34
CA GLU A 138 -18.46 -5.34 -26.26
C GLU A 138 -18.32 -3.96 -25.60
N ARG A 139 -18.88 -3.74 -24.40
CA ARG A 139 -19.01 -2.39 -23.82
C ARG A 139 -18.60 -2.37 -22.35
N GLU A 140 -18.21 -1.18 -21.89
CA GLU A 140 -17.97 -0.92 -20.48
C GLU A 140 -18.80 0.28 -20.01
N TYR A 141 -19.43 0.13 -18.85
CA TYR A 141 -20.27 1.15 -18.24
C TYR A 141 -19.80 1.45 -16.83
N LEU A 142 -19.99 2.69 -16.40
CA LEU A 142 -19.93 3.08 -15.00
C LEU A 142 -21.35 3.39 -14.52
N ILE A 143 -21.75 2.80 -13.40
CA ILE A 143 -23.07 2.97 -12.81
C ILE A 143 -22.91 3.60 -11.43
N CYS A 144 -23.54 4.75 -11.21
CA CYS A 144 -23.52 5.43 -9.92
C CYS A 144 -24.75 6.32 -9.73
N SER A 145 -24.93 6.89 -8.53
CA SER A 145 -25.92 7.94 -8.36
C SER A 145 -25.49 9.23 -9.07
N ASN A 146 -26.46 10.08 -9.41
CA ASN A 146 -26.23 11.34 -10.12
C ASN A 146 -25.29 12.31 -9.38
N ILE A 147 -25.17 12.22 -8.06
CA ILE A 147 -24.27 13.05 -7.25
C ILE A 147 -22.79 12.65 -7.38
N GLU A 148 -22.49 11.42 -7.80
CA GLU A 148 -21.12 10.93 -7.97
C GLU A 148 -20.56 11.19 -9.37
N VAL A 149 -21.42 11.46 -10.36
CA VAL A 149 -21.06 11.64 -11.77
C VAL A 149 -19.92 12.66 -11.97
N PRO A 150 -19.97 13.88 -11.38
CA PRO A 150 -18.91 14.85 -11.60
C PRO A 150 -17.55 14.34 -11.16
N ARG A 151 -17.46 13.64 -10.02
CA ARG A 151 -16.18 13.09 -9.53
C ARG A 151 -15.68 11.93 -10.39
N MET A 152 -16.57 11.01 -10.79
CA MET A 152 -16.22 9.89 -11.68
C MET A 152 -15.73 10.36 -13.05
N ARG A 153 -16.28 11.47 -13.54
CA ARG A 153 -15.90 12.06 -14.83
C ARG A 153 -14.65 12.93 -14.72
N ASP A 154 -14.62 13.87 -13.79
CA ASP A 154 -13.65 14.96 -13.79
C ASP A 154 -12.37 14.59 -13.00
N GLU A 155 -12.49 13.85 -11.90
CA GLU A 155 -11.35 13.43 -11.08
C GLU A 155 -10.84 12.05 -11.47
N GLU A 156 -11.73 11.05 -11.58
CA GLU A 156 -11.36 9.67 -11.94
C GLU A 156 -11.20 9.46 -13.46
N ARG A 157 -11.71 10.37 -14.29
CA ARG A 157 -11.52 10.41 -15.76
C ARG A 157 -11.93 9.10 -16.47
N LEU A 158 -13.00 8.46 -16.00
CA LEU A 158 -13.37 7.13 -16.50
C LEU A 158 -13.93 7.12 -17.93
N GLU A 159 -14.45 8.24 -18.43
CA GLU A 159 -14.81 8.37 -19.85
C GLU A 159 -13.58 8.23 -20.77
N GLU A 160 -12.41 8.70 -20.33
CA GLU A 160 -11.15 8.56 -21.07
C GLU A 160 -10.63 7.12 -21.09
N GLN A 161 -11.10 6.28 -20.15
CA GLN A 161 -10.85 4.85 -20.12
C GLN A 161 -11.90 4.06 -20.93
N GLY A 162 -12.86 4.73 -21.58
CA GLY A 162 -13.89 4.15 -22.42
C GLY A 162 -15.20 3.79 -21.69
N TYR A 163 -15.35 4.12 -20.41
CA TYR A 163 -16.59 3.85 -19.68
C TYR A 163 -17.70 4.84 -20.06
N GLN A 164 -18.89 4.31 -20.34
CA GLN A 164 -20.10 5.11 -20.49
C GLN A 164 -20.75 5.31 -19.11
N ILE A 165 -20.85 6.56 -18.64
CA ILE A 165 -21.41 6.87 -17.32
C ILE A 165 -22.95 6.87 -17.41
N HIS A 166 -23.58 5.98 -16.64
CA HIS A 166 -25.02 5.92 -16.45
C HIS A 166 -25.36 6.22 -14.98
N ALA A 167 -26.25 7.18 -14.80
CA ALA A 167 -26.61 7.67 -13.49
C ALA A 167 -28.08 7.44 -13.16
N PHE A 168 -28.37 7.17 -11.90
CA PHE A 168 -29.73 7.17 -11.33
C PHE A 168 -29.88 8.26 -10.26
N PRO A 169 -31.09 8.77 -10.00
CA PRO A 169 -31.29 9.78 -8.95
C PRO A 169 -30.90 9.23 -7.57
N TRP A 170 -30.10 9.95 -6.79
CA TRP A 170 -29.67 9.48 -5.46
C TRP A 170 -30.81 9.15 -4.49
N TYR A 171 -31.98 9.76 -4.68
CA TYR A 171 -33.17 9.57 -3.84
C TYR A 171 -34.08 8.41 -4.30
N ASP A 172 -33.73 7.75 -5.40
CA ASP A 172 -34.48 6.63 -5.96
C ASP A 172 -33.47 5.59 -6.49
N ASP A 173 -33.17 4.58 -5.66
CA ASP A 173 -32.16 3.58 -5.99
C ASP A 173 -32.64 2.68 -7.14
N GLN A 174 -31.98 2.83 -8.29
CA GLN A 174 -32.25 2.09 -9.53
C GLN A 174 -31.04 1.27 -9.97
N GLU A 175 -30.04 1.04 -9.10
CA GLU A 175 -28.79 0.39 -9.48
C GLU A 175 -29.03 -1.01 -10.09
N ALA A 176 -29.77 -1.87 -9.41
CA ALA A 176 -30.01 -3.24 -9.86
C ALA A 176 -30.76 -3.30 -11.19
N SER A 177 -31.73 -2.40 -11.40
CA SER A 177 -32.46 -2.30 -12.67
C SER A 177 -31.57 -1.83 -13.81
N LEU A 178 -30.74 -0.82 -13.57
CA LEU A 178 -29.85 -0.26 -14.57
C LEU A 178 -28.74 -1.24 -14.96
N VAL A 179 -28.19 -1.97 -13.99
CA VAL A 179 -27.24 -3.08 -14.24
C VAL A 179 -27.88 -4.13 -15.17
N ARG A 180 -29.12 -4.56 -14.89
CA ARG A 180 -29.82 -5.53 -15.73
C ARG A 180 -30.12 -5.01 -17.13
N GLU A 181 -30.58 -3.77 -17.25
CA GLU A 181 -30.87 -3.13 -18.52
C GLU A 181 -29.62 -3.07 -19.41
N LEU A 182 -28.50 -2.59 -18.86
CA LEU A 182 -27.26 -2.40 -19.60
C LEU A 182 -26.53 -3.72 -19.91
N ALA A 183 -26.70 -4.75 -19.08
CA ALA A 183 -26.15 -6.07 -19.35
C ALA A 183 -26.77 -6.73 -20.59
N GLY A 184 -28.02 -6.39 -20.94
CA GLY A 184 -28.73 -6.96 -22.10
C GLY A 184 -29.12 -8.43 -21.96
N GLY A 185 -28.87 -9.04 -20.80
CA GLY A 185 -29.11 -10.45 -20.51
C GLY A 185 -29.37 -10.71 -19.01
N ASN A 186 -29.51 -11.98 -18.63
CA ASN A 186 -29.89 -12.39 -17.27
C ASN A 186 -28.73 -13.02 -16.48
N ALA A 187 -27.66 -13.46 -17.14
CA ALA A 187 -26.50 -14.08 -16.51
C ALA A 187 -25.47 -13.03 -16.08
N ILE A 188 -25.75 -12.34 -14.97
CA ILE A 188 -24.91 -11.23 -14.48
C ILE A 188 -24.13 -11.69 -13.25
N GLY A 189 -22.80 -11.61 -13.33
CA GLY A 189 -21.92 -11.78 -12.18
C GLY A 189 -21.73 -10.47 -11.41
N ALA A 190 -21.65 -10.52 -10.08
CA ALA A 190 -21.27 -9.36 -9.26
C ALA A 190 -20.24 -9.74 -8.18
N ASP A 191 -19.36 -8.80 -7.82
CA ASP A 191 -18.40 -8.96 -6.73
C ASP A 191 -18.92 -8.51 -5.36
N TYR A 192 -20.19 -8.09 -5.30
CA TYR A 192 -20.93 -7.77 -4.07
C TYR A 192 -22.39 -8.22 -4.20
N PRO A 193 -23.15 -8.30 -3.09
CA PRO A 193 -24.56 -8.69 -3.13
C PRO A 193 -25.43 -7.68 -3.89
N LEU A 194 -25.90 -8.06 -5.09
CA LEU A 194 -26.85 -7.29 -5.90
C LEU A 194 -28.00 -8.17 -6.38
N ALA A 195 -29.24 -7.66 -6.31
CA ALA A 195 -30.44 -8.41 -6.67
C ALA A 195 -30.43 -8.85 -8.15
N GLY A 196 -30.60 -10.15 -8.39
CA GLY A 196 -30.59 -10.73 -9.74
C GLY A 196 -29.20 -11.00 -10.31
N THR A 197 -28.17 -11.08 -9.46
CA THR A 197 -26.79 -11.40 -9.87
C THR A 197 -26.27 -12.65 -9.14
N VAL A 198 -25.25 -13.29 -9.72
CA VAL A 198 -24.49 -14.38 -9.08
C VAL A 198 -23.17 -13.86 -8.53
N ASN A 199 -22.76 -14.35 -7.36
CA ASN A 199 -21.47 -13.95 -6.79
C ASN A 199 -20.32 -14.55 -7.61
N VAL A 200 -19.43 -13.69 -8.13
CA VAL A 200 -18.24 -14.08 -8.90
C VAL A 200 -16.91 -13.73 -8.22
N SER A 201 -16.93 -13.34 -6.94
CA SER A 201 -15.74 -12.88 -6.22
C SER A 201 -14.63 -13.95 -6.22
N ALA A 202 -14.97 -15.23 -6.04
CA ALA A 202 -13.99 -16.33 -6.06
C ALA A 202 -13.32 -16.53 -7.43
N THR A 203 -14.01 -16.15 -8.52
CA THR A 203 -13.49 -16.24 -9.89
C THR A 203 -12.71 -14.99 -10.28
N VAL A 204 -13.16 -13.80 -9.85
CA VAL A 204 -12.54 -12.51 -10.21
C VAL A 204 -11.31 -12.20 -9.36
N ASN A 205 -11.31 -12.50 -8.06
CA ASN A 205 -10.20 -12.16 -7.16
C ASN A 205 -8.84 -12.72 -7.64
N PRO A 206 -8.74 -13.96 -8.16
CA PRO A 206 -7.47 -14.47 -8.68
C PRO A 206 -6.88 -13.67 -9.87
N LEU A 207 -7.71 -12.94 -10.63
CA LEU A 207 -7.25 -12.17 -11.80
C LEU A 207 -6.31 -11.01 -11.44
N ARG A 208 -6.37 -10.55 -10.18
CA ARG A 208 -5.57 -9.46 -9.63
C ARG A 208 -4.40 -9.93 -8.76
N TYR A 209 -4.14 -11.24 -8.68
CA TYR A 209 -3.01 -11.78 -7.92
C TYR A 209 -1.69 -11.54 -8.65
N SER A 210 -1.62 -11.80 -9.96
CA SER A 210 -0.44 -11.49 -10.78
C SER A 210 -0.49 -10.04 -11.25
N LEU A 211 0.37 -9.22 -10.66
CA LEU A 211 0.48 -7.81 -10.97
C LEU A 211 1.19 -7.61 -12.32
N THR A 212 0.69 -6.65 -13.09
CA THR A 212 1.35 -6.14 -14.30
C THR A 212 2.63 -5.38 -13.95
N GLU A 213 3.53 -5.18 -14.92
CA GLU A 213 4.78 -4.43 -14.72
C GLU A 213 4.54 -3.00 -14.18
N TRP A 214 3.47 -2.34 -14.65
CA TRP A 214 3.08 -1.00 -14.20
C TRP A 214 2.59 -0.97 -12.76
N GLU A 215 1.85 -2.01 -12.34
CA GLU A 215 1.47 -2.19 -10.94
C GLU A 215 2.70 -2.44 -10.08
N VAL A 216 3.67 -3.23 -10.54
CA VAL A 216 4.91 -3.50 -9.81
C VAL A 216 5.69 -2.21 -9.54
N GLU A 217 5.82 -1.33 -10.52
CA GLU A 217 6.48 -0.03 -10.34
C GLU A 217 5.76 0.84 -9.30
N ARG A 218 4.43 0.97 -9.41
CA ARG A 218 3.63 1.70 -8.43
C ARG A 218 3.77 1.08 -7.04
N TYR A 219 3.75 -0.25 -6.93
CA TYR A 219 3.81 -0.94 -5.64
C TYR A 219 5.15 -0.74 -4.93
N ARG A 220 6.26 -0.71 -5.67
CA ARG A 220 7.59 -0.34 -5.13
C ARG A 220 7.57 1.06 -4.51
N GLU A 221 6.94 2.03 -5.18
CA GLU A 221 6.83 3.38 -4.64
C GLU A 221 5.94 3.43 -3.39
N VAL A 222 4.79 2.74 -3.39
CA VAL A 222 3.95 2.60 -2.20
C VAL A 222 4.74 2.00 -1.04
N GLY A 223 5.56 0.97 -1.31
CA GLY A 223 6.43 0.32 -0.34
C GLY A 223 7.47 1.26 0.27
N ARG A 224 8.18 2.00 -0.58
CA ARG A 224 9.17 2.99 -0.17
C ARG A 224 8.56 4.12 0.67
N LEU A 225 7.42 4.66 0.24
CA LEU A 225 6.72 5.72 0.97
C LEU A 225 6.21 5.23 2.33
N THR A 226 5.66 4.01 2.39
CA THR A 226 5.16 3.41 3.63
C THR A 226 6.30 3.15 4.62
N ALA A 227 7.42 2.60 4.14
CA ALA A 227 8.61 2.39 4.96
C ALA A 227 9.15 3.71 5.50
N ALA A 228 9.33 4.74 4.66
CA ALA A 228 9.78 6.05 5.11
C ALA A 228 8.85 6.67 6.17
N ALA A 229 7.53 6.57 5.99
CA ALA A 229 6.55 7.15 6.92
C ALA A 229 6.56 6.47 8.29
N ILE A 230 6.61 5.13 8.35
CA ILE A 230 6.68 4.44 9.65
C ILE A 230 8.01 4.70 10.36
N GLU A 231 9.09 4.78 9.60
CA GLU A 231 10.44 4.88 10.15
C GLU A 231 10.67 6.30 10.70
N ASP A 232 10.18 7.33 10.01
CA ASP A 232 10.18 8.70 10.51
C ASP A 232 9.28 8.85 11.75
N ALA A 233 8.09 8.22 11.77
CA ALA A 233 7.23 8.22 12.96
C ALA A 233 7.93 7.55 14.15
N ALA A 234 8.58 6.40 13.91
CA ALA A 234 9.27 5.65 14.94
C ALA A 234 10.47 6.41 15.54
N ALA A 235 11.24 7.14 14.72
CA ALA A 235 12.35 7.97 15.19
C ALA A 235 11.92 9.14 16.12
N THR A 236 10.62 9.49 16.12
CA THR A 236 10.08 10.56 16.97
C THR A 236 9.60 10.08 18.34
N ILE A 237 9.55 8.77 18.58
CA ILE A 237 9.02 8.20 19.83
C ILE A 237 9.91 8.57 21.00
N ARG A 238 9.32 8.95 22.13
CA ARG A 238 10.01 9.20 23.40
C ARG A 238 9.34 8.42 24.54
N PRO A 239 10.08 8.00 25.58
CA PRO A 239 9.46 7.49 26.80
C PRO A 239 8.41 8.47 27.35
N GLY A 240 7.27 7.94 27.79
CA GLY A 240 6.10 8.71 28.22
C GLY A 240 5.09 9.04 27.11
N ASP A 241 5.44 8.88 25.83
CA ASP A 241 4.48 9.02 24.72
C ASP A 241 3.38 7.94 24.81
N ARG A 242 2.15 8.29 24.43
CA ARG A 242 1.03 7.34 24.34
C ARG A 242 1.03 6.63 22.99
N GLU A 243 0.69 5.34 22.97
CA GLU A 243 0.58 4.55 21.72
C GLU A 243 -0.29 5.25 20.65
N CYS A 244 -1.46 5.77 21.03
CA CYS A 244 -2.38 6.46 20.14
C CYS A 244 -1.79 7.74 19.51
N MET A 245 -0.93 8.47 20.24
CA MET A 245 -0.26 9.66 19.73
C MET A 245 0.77 9.29 18.66
N ILE A 246 1.44 8.16 18.82
CA ILE A 246 2.39 7.65 17.81
C ILE A 246 1.65 7.25 16.53
N VAL A 247 0.48 6.59 16.66
CA VAL A 247 -0.38 6.32 15.50
C VAL A 247 -0.83 7.63 14.83
N GLY A 248 -1.15 8.67 15.60
CA GLY A 248 -1.46 10.00 15.04
C GLY A 248 -0.31 10.59 14.20
N ARG A 249 0.93 10.52 14.72
CA ARG A 249 2.14 10.97 14.00
C ARG A 249 2.40 10.17 12.71
N LEU A 250 2.12 8.86 12.75
CA LEU A 250 2.21 7.99 11.58
C LEU A 250 1.14 8.33 10.54
N ALA A 251 -0.12 8.49 10.97
CA ALA A 251 -1.22 8.82 10.10
C ALA A 251 -1.00 10.14 9.37
N GLU A 252 -0.48 11.17 10.05
CA GLU A 252 -0.08 12.45 9.44
C GLU A 252 0.89 12.25 8.27
N ARG A 253 1.96 11.45 8.48
CA ARG A 253 3.00 11.19 7.47
C ARG A 253 2.47 10.40 6.29
N LEU A 254 1.66 9.37 6.54
CA LEU A 254 1.02 8.58 5.49
C LEU A 254 0.10 9.47 4.65
N TRP A 255 -0.71 10.30 5.31
CA TRP A 255 -1.68 11.14 4.60
C TRP A 255 -1.04 12.27 3.80
N ALA A 256 0.10 12.80 4.26
CA ALA A 256 0.91 13.76 3.50
C ALA A 256 1.34 13.20 2.13
N GLU A 257 1.52 11.87 2.05
CA GLU A 257 1.84 11.14 0.81
C GLU A 257 0.61 10.50 0.15
N ARG A 258 -0.60 10.84 0.60
CA ARG A 258 -1.88 10.29 0.13
C ARG A 258 -1.99 8.77 0.28
N LEU A 259 -1.38 8.21 1.32
CA LEU A 259 -1.56 6.82 1.74
C LEU A 259 -2.70 6.72 2.75
N ASP A 260 -3.68 5.86 2.47
CA ASP A 260 -4.65 5.43 3.46
C ASP A 260 -3.98 4.59 4.54
N TYR A 261 -4.32 4.82 5.81
CA TYR A 261 -3.92 3.97 6.93
C TYR A 261 -5.01 2.92 7.22
N ILE A 262 -4.99 1.80 6.49
CA ILE A 262 -6.01 0.73 6.60
C ILE A 262 -5.96 0.05 7.97
N THR A 263 -4.75 -0.15 8.48
CA THR A 263 -4.53 -0.70 9.82
C THR A 263 -3.26 -0.08 10.38
N THR A 264 -3.32 0.40 11.61
CA THR A 264 -2.16 0.92 12.33
C THR A 264 -2.16 0.36 13.75
N PHE A 265 -1.02 -0.16 14.17
CA PHE A 265 -0.80 -0.63 15.53
C PHE A 265 0.37 0.13 16.14
N CYS A 266 0.26 0.41 17.43
CA CYS A 266 1.37 0.82 18.28
C CYS A 266 1.20 0.10 19.61
N ALA A 267 2.23 -0.62 20.05
CA ALA A 267 2.21 -1.38 21.30
C ALA A 267 3.42 -1.05 22.15
N ALA A 268 3.16 -0.66 23.39
CA ALA A 268 4.16 -0.38 24.41
C ALA A 268 4.51 -1.65 25.19
N ASP A 269 5.80 -1.87 25.41
CA ASP A 269 6.32 -2.71 26.50
C ASP A 269 5.70 -4.12 26.55
N GLU A 270 5.04 -4.48 27.66
CA GLU A 270 4.42 -5.80 27.88
C GLU A 270 3.35 -6.14 26.82
N ARG A 271 2.66 -5.12 26.28
CA ARG A 271 1.57 -5.33 25.31
C ARG A 271 2.06 -5.96 24.01
N ILE A 272 3.34 -5.82 23.68
CA ILE A 272 3.97 -6.47 22.52
C ILE A 272 3.97 -8.00 22.70
N ALA A 273 4.06 -8.49 23.94
CA ALA A 273 3.97 -9.91 24.26
C ALA A 273 2.52 -10.40 24.37
N ASP A 274 1.65 -9.58 24.97
CA ASP A 274 0.28 -9.98 25.31
C ASP A 274 -0.64 -10.09 24.08
N TYR A 275 -0.41 -9.28 23.05
CA TYR A 275 -1.32 -9.17 21.91
C TYR A 275 -0.61 -9.26 20.56
N ARG A 276 -1.18 -10.04 19.63
CA ARG A 276 -0.69 -10.15 18.25
C ARG A 276 -1.24 -9.07 17.31
N HIS A 277 -2.41 -8.53 17.65
CA HIS A 277 -3.03 -7.38 17.00
C HIS A 277 -3.29 -6.26 18.02
N PRO A 278 -2.23 -5.63 18.58
CA PRO A 278 -2.38 -4.60 19.60
C PRO A 278 -2.89 -3.30 18.98
N ILE A 279 -4.20 -3.05 19.12
CA ILE A 279 -4.79 -1.74 18.82
C ILE A 279 -4.17 -0.71 19.77
N ALA A 280 -3.76 0.43 19.23
CA ALA A 280 -3.13 1.51 20.00
C ALA A 280 -4.11 2.09 21.04
N THR A 281 -3.60 2.33 22.25
CA THR A 281 -4.36 2.84 23.40
C THR A 281 -3.74 4.11 23.98
N ASP A 282 -4.24 4.56 25.14
CA ASP A 282 -3.58 5.61 25.93
C ASP A 282 -2.40 5.11 26.77
N ARG A 283 -2.00 3.83 26.63
CA ARG A 283 -0.82 3.27 27.32
C ARG A 283 0.42 4.07 26.93
N LYS A 284 1.22 4.42 27.94
CA LYS A 284 2.52 5.07 27.78
C LYS A 284 3.60 4.06 27.45
N ILE A 285 4.48 4.43 26.54
CA ILE A 285 5.69 3.71 26.14
C ILE A 285 6.79 4.07 27.14
N GLU A 286 7.40 3.10 27.81
CA GLU A 286 8.49 3.36 28.75
C GLU A 286 9.82 2.80 28.24
N LYS A 287 9.81 1.56 27.69
CA LYS A 287 11.04 0.80 27.38
C LYS A 287 11.17 0.48 25.91
N ARG A 288 10.06 0.19 25.23
CA ARG A 288 10.05 -0.17 23.82
C ARG A 288 8.68 -0.03 23.18
N ALA A 289 8.69 0.13 21.86
CA ALA A 289 7.49 0.21 21.04
C ALA A 289 7.58 -0.69 19.81
N MET A 290 6.44 -1.26 19.42
CA MET A 290 6.24 -1.91 18.11
C MET A 290 5.24 -1.09 17.31
N LEU A 291 5.56 -0.78 16.06
CA LEU A 291 4.64 -0.17 15.10
C LEU A 291 4.37 -1.16 13.97
N CYS A 292 3.10 -1.31 13.59
CA CYS A 292 2.71 -2.06 12.39
C CYS A 292 1.79 -1.18 11.54
N VAL A 293 1.89 -1.30 10.22
CA VAL A 293 1.04 -0.55 9.29
C VAL A 293 0.61 -1.41 8.12
N ASN A 294 -0.66 -1.28 7.73
CA ASN A 294 -1.17 -1.57 6.40
C ASN A 294 -1.51 -0.24 5.73
N ALA A 295 -0.67 0.21 4.80
CA ALA A 295 -0.87 1.47 4.09
C ALA A 295 -1.30 1.20 2.64
N ARG A 296 -2.26 1.98 2.12
CA ARG A 296 -2.81 1.80 0.77
C ARG A 296 -2.69 3.05 -0.07
N LYS A 297 -2.21 2.91 -1.30
CA LYS A 297 -2.28 3.95 -2.34
C LYS A 297 -2.47 3.32 -3.70
N TRP A 298 -3.33 3.92 -4.54
CA TRP A 298 -3.78 3.35 -5.82
C TRP A 298 -4.32 1.92 -5.69
N GLY A 299 -4.95 1.62 -4.54
CA GLY A 299 -5.49 0.30 -4.22
C GLY A 299 -4.48 -0.70 -3.64
N LEU A 300 -3.18 -0.55 -3.92
CA LEU A 300 -2.12 -1.46 -3.50
C LEU A 300 -1.76 -1.27 -2.02
N ILE A 301 -1.68 -2.35 -1.26
CA ILE A 301 -1.49 -2.34 0.20
C ILE A 301 -0.13 -2.89 0.60
N ILE A 302 0.64 -2.12 1.37
CA ILE A 302 1.90 -2.57 1.98
C ILE A 302 1.67 -2.86 3.46
N SER A 303 2.10 -4.03 3.90
CA SER A 303 2.20 -4.42 5.31
C SER A 303 3.66 -4.42 5.76
N LEU A 304 3.97 -3.78 6.90
CA LEU A 304 5.29 -3.88 7.53
C LEU A 304 5.26 -3.59 9.04
N THR A 305 6.29 -4.04 9.76
CA THR A 305 6.47 -3.84 11.19
C THR A 305 7.86 -3.25 11.51
N ARG A 306 7.94 -2.36 12.51
CA ARG A 306 9.18 -1.74 13.03
C ARG A 306 9.22 -1.73 14.56
N PHE A 307 10.41 -1.77 15.14
CA PHE A 307 10.64 -1.76 16.58
C PHE A 307 11.54 -0.61 17.01
N VAL A 308 11.17 0.02 18.12
CA VAL A 308 11.97 1.01 18.85
C VAL A 308 12.27 0.47 20.24
N GLN A 309 13.48 0.71 20.72
CA GLN A 309 13.98 0.20 21.99
C GLN A 309 14.82 1.28 22.71
N PHE A 310 14.47 1.58 23.96
CA PHE A 310 15.17 2.54 24.82
C PHE A 310 16.07 1.86 25.87
N GLU A 311 15.70 0.65 26.33
CA GLU A 311 16.56 -0.16 27.20
C GLU A 311 17.49 -1.07 26.38
N PRO A 312 18.67 -1.48 26.90
CA PRO A 312 19.52 -2.43 26.20
C PRO A 312 18.76 -3.67 25.71
N VAL A 313 18.98 -4.07 24.45
CA VAL A 313 18.36 -5.28 23.89
C VAL A 313 18.90 -6.50 24.64
N SER A 314 18.03 -7.17 25.42
CA SER A 314 18.43 -8.37 26.14
C SER A 314 18.77 -9.52 25.19
N ALA A 315 19.61 -10.46 25.63
CA ALA A 315 19.99 -11.62 24.83
C ALA A 315 18.77 -12.44 24.37
N GLU A 316 17.76 -12.57 25.24
CA GLU A 316 16.51 -13.28 24.90
C GLU A 316 15.67 -12.52 23.87
N LEU A 317 15.56 -11.19 23.98
CA LEU A 317 14.85 -10.39 22.98
C LEU A 317 15.55 -10.46 21.61
N ARG A 318 16.88 -10.34 21.59
CA ARG A 318 17.70 -10.50 20.38
C ARG A 318 17.45 -11.87 19.74
N ARG A 319 17.53 -12.95 20.54
CA ARG A 319 17.26 -14.32 20.09
C ARG A 319 15.88 -14.46 19.43
N ARG A 320 14.82 -13.93 20.05
CA ARG A 320 13.47 -13.98 19.48
C ARG A 320 13.34 -13.19 18.19
N TYR A 321 13.95 -12.01 18.13
CA TYR A 321 13.90 -11.16 16.94
C TYR A 321 14.70 -11.76 15.77
N ASP A 322 15.91 -12.28 16.01
CA ASP A 322 16.68 -13.03 15.01
C ASP A 322 15.92 -14.24 14.47
N ALA A 323 15.27 -15.00 15.36
CA ALA A 323 14.45 -16.14 14.97
C ALA A 323 13.28 -15.72 14.08
N ASN A 324 12.53 -14.68 14.45
CA ASN A 324 11.43 -14.15 13.61
C ASN A 324 11.91 -13.69 12.24
N VAL A 325 13.01 -12.93 12.19
CA VAL A 325 13.58 -12.46 10.92
C VAL A 325 14.00 -13.64 10.04
N ARG A 326 14.61 -14.68 10.62
CA ARG A 326 14.97 -15.90 9.90
C ARG A 326 13.74 -16.65 9.37
N ILE A 327 12.69 -16.79 10.16
CA ILE A 327 11.44 -17.44 9.76
C ILE A 327 10.78 -16.67 8.61
N ASP A 328 10.70 -15.34 8.73
CA ASP A 328 10.11 -14.45 7.72
C ASP A 328 10.86 -14.55 6.40
N CYS A 329 12.18 -14.40 6.42
CA CYS A 329 13.04 -14.57 5.25
C CYS A 329 12.91 -15.97 4.63
N GLY A 330 12.76 -17.02 5.44
CA GLY A 330 12.56 -18.37 4.94
C GLY A 330 11.20 -18.57 4.27
N MET A 331 10.13 -17.98 4.80
CA MET A 331 8.82 -17.96 4.14
C MET A 331 8.90 -17.18 2.81
N MET A 332 9.54 -16.00 2.80
CA MET A 332 9.75 -15.19 1.60
C MET A 332 10.54 -15.95 0.53
N ALA A 333 11.67 -16.58 0.89
CA ALA A 333 12.52 -17.34 -0.02
C ALA A 333 11.79 -18.55 -0.65
N ASN A 334 10.82 -19.12 0.05
CA ASN A 334 10.05 -20.28 -0.42
C ASN A 334 8.70 -19.89 -1.03
N THR A 335 8.41 -18.60 -1.19
CA THR A 335 7.25 -18.10 -1.93
C THR A 335 7.60 -18.01 -3.41
N VAL A 336 7.59 -19.16 -4.09
CA VAL A 336 8.12 -19.31 -5.46
C VAL A 336 6.98 -19.47 -6.47
N PRO A 337 6.95 -18.64 -7.53
CA PRO A 337 5.98 -18.77 -8.62
C PRO A 337 5.90 -20.19 -9.20
N GLY A 338 4.67 -20.66 -9.45
CA GLY A 338 4.38 -22.01 -9.91
C GLY A 338 4.34 -23.07 -8.80
N LYS A 339 4.69 -22.74 -7.55
CA LYS A 339 4.58 -23.66 -6.41
C LYS A 339 3.35 -23.38 -5.55
N PRO A 340 2.80 -24.38 -4.83
CA PRO A 340 1.75 -24.16 -3.85
C PRO A 340 2.20 -23.22 -2.72
N ALA A 341 1.39 -22.20 -2.39
CA ALA A 341 1.70 -21.24 -1.34
C ALA A 341 1.89 -21.89 0.05
N VAL A 342 1.25 -23.04 0.28
CA VAL A 342 1.38 -23.84 1.50
C VAL A 342 2.82 -24.34 1.74
N GLU A 343 3.66 -24.45 0.71
CA GLU A 343 5.06 -24.86 0.88
C GLU A 343 5.87 -23.84 1.68
N ALA A 344 5.70 -22.53 1.39
CA ALA A 344 6.32 -21.45 2.16
C ALA A 344 5.90 -21.49 3.64
N PHE A 345 4.61 -21.72 3.89
CA PHE A 345 4.08 -21.86 5.24
C PHE A 345 4.70 -23.05 5.98
N ARG A 346 4.76 -24.24 5.33
CA ARG A 346 5.39 -25.44 5.92
C ARG A 346 6.87 -25.21 6.22
N ARG A 347 7.60 -24.50 5.35
CA ARG A 347 8.99 -24.12 5.63
C ARG A 347 9.08 -23.21 6.86
N GLY A 348 8.18 -22.25 6.99
CA GLY A 348 8.07 -21.42 8.19
C GLY A 348 7.88 -22.25 9.48
N LEU A 349 7.01 -23.27 9.45
CA LEU A 349 6.83 -24.17 10.61
C LEU A 349 8.10 -24.93 10.98
N GLN A 350 8.87 -25.39 9.99
CA GLN A 350 10.18 -26.01 10.23
C GLN A 350 11.14 -25.03 10.89
N LEU A 351 11.20 -23.79 10.39
CA LEU A 351 12.06 -22.74 10.95
C LEU A 351 11.66 -22.34 12.37
N TYR A 352 10.37 -22.35 12.71
CA TYR A 352 9.91 -22.21 14.09
C TYR A 352 10.50 -23.30 15.00
N ALA A 353 10.49 -24.56 14.57
CA ALA A 353 11.09 -25.66 15.33
C ALA A 353 12.62 -25.55 15.42
N GLU A 354 13.30 -25.28 14.29
CA GLU A 354 14.76 -25.13 14.22
C GLU A 354 15.29 -23.98 15.10
N THR A 355 14.53 -22.89 15.22
CA THR A 355 14.91 -21.73 16.04
C THR A 355 14.53 -21.88 17.52
N GLY A 356 13.88 -22.99 17.89
CA GLY A 356 13.52 -23.33 19.27
C GLY A 356 12.22 -22.67 19.75
N PHE A 357 11.27 -22.41 18.84
CA PHE A 357 9.95 -21.84 19.10
C PHE A 357 8.81 -22.61 18.39
N PRO A 358 8.73 -23.95 18.51
CA PRO A 358 7.90 -24.80 17.64
C PRO A 358 6.39 -24.54 17.73
N ASP A 359 5.89 -23.94 18.82
CA ASP A 359 4.45 -23.75 19.05
C ASP A 359 3.98 -22.31 18.81
N GLU A 360 4.89 -21.34 18.61
CA GLU A 360 4.54 -19.91 18.48
C GLU A 360 3.64 -19.62 17.27
N TYR A 361 3.78 -20.41 16.19
CA TYR A 361 2.94 -20.26 15.00
C TYR A 361 1.44 -20.46 15.27
N ARG A 362 1.07 -21.15 16.36
CA ARG A 362 -0.34 -21.39 16.72
C ARG A 362 -1.02 -20.17 17.33
N LEU A 363 -0.24 -19.18 17.78
CA LEU A 363 -0.74 -17.99 18.47
C LEU A 363 -1.14 -16.87 17.51
N HIS A 364 -0.77 -16.98 16.22
CA HIS A 364 -1.04 -15.97 15.20
C HIS A 364 -1.14 -16.61 13.82
N HIS A 365 -1.97 -16.07 12.92
CA HIS A 365 -1.87 -16.48 11.51
C HIS A 365 -0.55 -15.98 10.92
N GLN A 366 0.00 -16.69 9.93
CA GLN A 366 1.36 -16.39 9.45
C GLN A 366 1.42 -15.45 8.24
N GLY A 367 0.26 -15.01 7.73
CA GLY A 367 0.18 -14.09 6.59
C GLY A 367 -0.26 -14.81 5.32
N GLY A 368 0.09 -14.24 4.17
CA GLY A 368 -0.28 -14.78 2.86
C GLY A 368 -0.26 -13.73 1.77
N SER A 369 -0.99 -13.97 0.70
CA SER A 369 -1.07 -13.06 -0.44
C SER A 369 -1.70 -11.72 -0.03
N ILE A 370 -1.17 -10.64 -0.60
CA ILE A 370 -1.60 -9.26 -0.40
C ILE A 370 -1.52 -8.50 -1.73
N GLY A 371 -2.36 -7.49 -1.91
CA GLY A 371 -2.35 -6.65 -3.09
C GLY A 371 -3.38 -5.55 -2.95
N TYR A 372 -4.50 -5.68 -3.65
CA TYR A 372 -5.63 -4.73 -3.59
C TYR A 372 -6.52 -4.88 -2.36
N VAL A 373 -6.29 -5.94 -1.57
CA VAL A 373 -6.93 -6.18 -0.27
C VAL A 373 -5.86 -6.56 0.76
N GLY A 374 -6.16 -6.38 2.04
CA GLY A 374 -5.19 -6.57 3.12
C GLY A 374 -4.68 -8.00 3.22
N ARG A 375 -5.49 -8.99 2.83
CA ARG A 375 -5.09 -10.37 2.58
C ARG A 375 -6.01 -10.95 1.50
N ASP A 376 -5.43 -11.33 0.36
CA ASP A 376 -6.16 -12.04 -0.69
C ASP A 376 -6.60 -13.41 -0.23
N TYR A 377 -5.69 -14.07 0.46
CA TYR A 377 -5.94 -15.28 1.23
C TYR A 377 -4.85 -15.39 2.31
N LYS A 378 -5.22 -16.03 3.43
CA LYS A 378 -4.27 -16.40 4.48
C LYS A 378 -3.83 -17.83 4.25
N VAL A 379 -2.53 -18.09 4.33
CA VAL A 379 -2.01 -19.44 4.09
C VAL A 379 -2.12 -20.28 5.36
N ASN A 380 -2.67 -21.48 5.22
CA ASN A 380 -2.74 -22.53 6.23
C ASN A 380 -2.50 -23.90 5.57
N GLN A 381 -2.60 -25.00 6.33
CA GLN A 381 -2.34 -26.36 5.81
C GLN A 381 -3.26 -26.79 4.65
N ASN A 382 -4.43 -26.17 4.52
CA ASN A 382 -5.44 -26.49 3.51
C ASN A 382 -5.43 -25.52 2.31
N THR A 383 -4.54 -24.53 2.30
CA THR A 383 -4.39 -23.60 1.17
C THR A 383 -3.98 -24.37 -0.08
N THR A 384 -4.67 -24.10 -1.19
CA THR A 384 -4.49 -24.80 -2.48
C THR A 384 -3.94 -23.89 -3.57
N GLU A 385 -3.91 -22.59 -3.30
CA GLU A 385 -3.47 -21.55 -4.21
C GLU A 385 -2.01 -21.76 -4.61
N VAL A 386 -1.76 -21.62 -5.91
CA VAL A 386 -0.42 -21.63 -6.50
C VAL A 386 0.06 -20.18 -6.59
N VAL A 387 1.29 -19.94 -6.15
CA VAL A 387 1.94 -18.63 -6.23
C VAL A 387 2.08 -18.23 -7.71
N GLN A 388 1.65 -17.02 -8.06
CA GLN A 388 1.78 -16.46 -9.40
C GLN A 388 3.01 -15.55 -9.52
N GLU A 389 3.49 -15.33 -10.75
CA GLU A 389 4.55 -14.35 -11.00
C GLU A 389 4.05 -12.94 -10.66
N ASN A 390 4.90 -12.14 -10.00
CA ASN A 390 4.57 -10.80 -9.52
C ASN A 390 3.38 -10.75 -8.55
N GLN A 391 3.17 -11.81 -7.75
CA GLN A 391 2.17 -11.80 -6.70
C GLN A 391 2.71 -11.21 -5.40
N GLY A 392 1.94 -10.32 -4.77
CA GLY A 392 2.29 -9.74 -3.47
C GLY A 392 2.10 -10.72 -2.33
N PHE A 393 3.07 -10.79 -1.41
CA PHE A 393 2.97 -11.54 -0.16
C PHE A 393 3.45 -10.70 1.02
N ALA A 394 2.71 -10.78 2.13
CA ALA A 394 3.12 -10.28 3.43
C ALA A 394 3.02 -11.42 4.45
N TRP A 395 4.16 -12.05 4.72
CA TRP A 395 4.33 -12.96 5.82
C TRP A 395 4.51 -12.17 7.11
N ASN A 396 4.00 -12.70 8.21
CA ASN A 396 4.05 -12.03 9.49
C ASN A 396 4.25 -12.96 10.68
N PRO A 397 5.34 -13.76 10.65
CA PRO A 397 5.70 -14.58 11.79
C PRO A 397 5.96 -13.72 13.01
N SER A 398 5.51 -14.26 14.14
CA SER A 398 5.72 -13.66 15.45
C SER A 398 6.13 -14.72 16.46
N ILE A 399 6.90 -14.27 17.44
CA ILE A 399 7.33 -15.01 18.62
C ILE A 399 7.05 -14.07 19.77
N THR A 400 6.42 -14.52 20.86
CA THR A 400 5.94 -13.68 21.97
C THR A 400 6.91 -12.53 22.31
N GLY A 401 6.46 -11.29 22.10
CA GLY A 401 7.26 -10.07 22.32
C GLY A 401 8.07 -9.59 21.11
N SER A 402 7.91 -10.19 19.94
CA SER A 402 8.64 -9.89 18.71
C SER A 402 7.86 -10.30 17.45
N LYS A 403 8.15 -9.64 16.33
CA LYS A 403 7.53 -9.88 15.02
C LYS A 403 8.50 -9.49 13.90
N SER A 404 8.38 -10.12 12.74
CA SER A 404 8.96 -9.61 11.49
C SER A 404 7.86 -9.64 10.43
N GLU A 405 7.71 -8.55 9.68
CA GLU A 405 6.73 -8.44 8.60
C GLU A 405 7.21 -7.35 7.64
N ASP A 406 7.30 -7.71 6.37
CA ASP A 406 7.45 -6.81 5.23
C ASP A 406 6.74 -7.41 4.02
N THR A 407 6.51 -6.59 3.01
CA THR A 407 5.85 -7.02 1.78
C THR A 407 6.88 -7.33 0.70
N ILE A 408 6.68 -8.44 -0.01
CA ILE A 408 7.48 -8.86 -1.17
C ILE A 408 6.60 -9.07 -2.40
N LEU A 409 7.22 -9.11 -3.58
CA LEU A 409 6.69 -9.80 -4.74
C LEU A 409 7.39 -11.15 -4.91
N ALA A 410 6.60 -12.18 -5.16
CA ALA A 410 7.11 -13.46 -5.63
C ALA A 410 7.51 -13.33 -7.10
N THR A 411 8.78 -13.58 -7.41
CA THR A 411 9.30 -13.53 -8.79
C THR A 411 10.14 -14.76 -9.08
N THR A 412 10.27 -15.11 -10.35
CA THR A 412 11.16 -16.19 -10.83
C THR A 412 12.63 -15.96 -10.46
N GLY A 413 13.06 -14.70 -10.28
CA GLY A 413 14.41 -14.33 -9.85
C GLY A 413 14.64 -14.37 -8.34
N GLY A 414 13.63 -14.74 -7.55
CA GLY A 414 13.63 -14.69 -6.09
C GLY A 414 12.69 -13.62 -5.53
N PRO A 415 12.55 -13.52 -4.20
CA PRO A 415 11.67 -12.54 -3.58
C PRO A 415 12.19 -11.12 -3.82
N LEU A 416 11.32 -10.26 -4.36
CA LEU A 416 11.59 -8.84 -4.55
C LEU A 416 11.01 -8.04 -3.37
N MET A 417 11.87 -7.44 -2.55
CA MET A 417 11.44 -6.63 -1.41
C MET A 417 10.74 -5.35 -1.87
N LEU A 418 9.51 -5.11 -1.37
CA LEU A 418 8.78 -3.86 -1.62
C LEU A 418 8.94 -2.84 -0.51
N SER A 419 9.10 -3.28 0.74
CA SER A 419 9.23 -2.39 1.91
C SER A 419 10.60 -2.47 2.60
N PRO A 420 11.71 -2.23 1.88
CA PRO A 420 13.04 -2.27 2.49
C PRO A 420 13.18 -1.20 3.59
N PRO A 421 14.10 -1.38 4.56
CA PRO A 421 14.46 -0.31 5.48
C PRO A 421 15.02 0.91 4.72
N VAL A 422 14.60 2.12 5.11
CA VAL A 422 14.99 3.39 4.46
C VAL A 422 15.97 4.18 5.34
N THR A 423 15.58 4.44 6.58
CA THR A 423 16.38 5.14 7.60
C THR A 423 16.67 4.27 8.82
N PHE A 424 15.97 3.13 8.95
CA PHE A 424 16.19 2.20 10.05
C PHE A 424 17.55 1.50 10.01
N PRO A 425 18.09 1.09 11.18
CA PRO A 425 19.23 0.18 11.21
C PRO A 425 18.88 -1.09 10.44
N THR A 426 19.91 -1.73 9.91
CA THR A 426 19.73 -2.90 9.03
C THR A 426 20.55 -4.09 9.52
N MET A 427 20.02 -5.27 9.25
CA MET A 427 20.73 -6.53 9.39
C MET A 427 20.74 -7.28 8.06
N LYS A 428 21.83 -8.00 7.81
CA LYS A 428 21.97 -8.87 6.65
C LYS A 428 21.79 -10.32 7.09
N ILE A 429 21.02 -11.08 6.33
CA ILE A 429 20.78 -12.49 6.60
C ILE A 429 20.68 -13.25 5.28
N GLU A 430 21.22 -14.48 5.26
CA GLU A 430 21.05 -15.41 4.18
C GLU A 430 20.20 -16.59 4.68
N VAL A 431 19.10 -16.87 3.97
CA VAL A 431 18.18 -17.97 4.28
C VAL A 431 17.80 -18.67 2.99
N ASP A 432 17.95 -19.99 2.96
CA ASP A 432 17.59 -20.86 1.83
C ASP A 432 18.11 -20.33 0.46
N GLY A 433 19.35 -19.82 0.44
CA GLY A 433 20.02 -19.32 -0.77
C GLY A 433 19.64 -17.90 -1.20
N CYS A 434 18.77 -17.21 -0.45
CA CYS A 434 18.41 -15.82 -0.68
C CYS A 434 19.07 -14.89 0.34
N ALA A 435 19.68 -13.80 -0.14
CA ALA A 435 20.24 -12.76 0.71
C ALA A 435 19.23 -11.63 0.92
N PHE A 436 19.04 -11.22 2.18
CA PHE A 436 18.11 -10.17 2.56
C PHE A 436 18.79 -9.05 3.33
N VAL A 437 18.28 -7.83 3.15
CA VAL A 437 18.51 -6.68 4.03
C VAL A 437 17.19 -6.40 4.73
N ARG A 438 17.17 -6.61 6.05
CA ARG A 438 15.96 -6.49 6.88
C ARG A 438 16.14 -5.32 7.86
N PRO A 439 15.05 -4.65 8.29
CA PRO A 439 15.14 -3.70 9.39
C PRO A 439 15.68 -4.41 10.63
N ASP A 440 16.51 -3.73 11.41
CA ASP A 440 16.87 -4.14 12.77
C ASP A 440 16.07 -3.30 13.80
N ILE A 441 16.26 -3.58 15.09
CA ILE A 441 15.67 -2.82 16.19
C ILE A 441 16.33 -1.42 16.25
N LEU A 442 15.52 -0.36 16.19
CA LEU A 442 16.01 1.01 16.40
C LEU A 442 16.29 1.23 17.89
N ILE A 443 17.57 1.36 18.24
CA ILE A 443 18.03 1.71 19.59
C ILE A 443 18.12 3.24 19.69
N MET A 444 17.50 3.82 20.72
CA MET A 444 17.39 5.27 20.91
C MET A 444 17.83 5.75 22.29
#